data_AF-A0A9D0L6L2-F1
#
_entry.id   AF-A0A9D0L6L2-F1
#
_cell.length_a   1.000
_cell.length_b   1.000
_cell.length_c   1.000
_cell.angle_alpha   90.00
_cell.angle_beta   90.00
_cell.angle_gamma   90.00
#
_symmetry.space_group_name_H-M   'P 1'
#
loop_
_entity.id
_entity.type
_entity.pdbx_description
1 polymer ?
#
loop_
_entity_poly.entity_id
_entity_poly.type
_entity_poly.pdbx_seq_one_letter_code
_entity_poly.pdbx_strand_id
1 'polypeptide(L)'
;ALAAVTLDGRAMAVPISQKCMALYYRRDLVRAPPDTLEALPAGLRAPTPAGHFLLVYQNTSVYGHAPLLGAFGGRLLTADDHFGFVGPEAAASVNYAKALVDKGWVPPNTDGALVTSLFRAGQAAYAISGPWLASSLSDDIPYGVAVLPKLAHNGARMRPLLTVEALMLSPKGAKKPLARALVRHLASARSALIRMRVARTVSARSDVTVPDSDTFLKVFQQQAQLAEPMPTSVAMRAVWEPARKALRKVMDGRASADDALAEGKRRFASVRRPALPPASPTPLLLLVTLASLWGAWRLLQRARSAPFRQRLRASLPAYRYLLHALVVVGLLVFVPLFAGAALSLYAGPAGQLHYVGLGNFIDILSARGGPLLATGSFYLVLIVTVLWTAVNLLLHLAIGMALGIVLSRPKMRLRSFYRVLLIVPWAVPNYVTALAWKGMFHRQFGAVTALTHTLNDAVGLSLTPISWFSQFSTAFTANVATNVWLGFPFMMVVTMAAMTSVPHAVLEAAEVDGASRWQRFRLVTLPLLWPSMLPAAVLGAIWTFNMFNVVFLVSGGAPDGQTDILVSEAYRWAFTRQAQYGYAAAYAVLIFLLLFGVTKVPGWIAGRKQRRKVRSHGSTNNAPPSDGSQVAG
;
A
#
# COMPACT_ATOMS: atom_id res chain seq x y z
N ALA A 1 -3.23 33.97 2.74
CA ALA A 1 -2.49 33.14 1.74
C ALA A 1 -0.99 33.05 2.04
N LEU A 2 -0.28 34.17 2.22
CA LEU A 2 1.18 34.14 2.49
C LEU A 2 1.54 33.32 3.73
N ALA A 3 0.81 33.49 4.83
CA ALA A 3 1.01 32.69 6.04
C ALA A 3 0.96 31.17 5.79
N ALA A 4 0.16 30.71 4.82
CA ALA A 4 0.00 29.29 4.47
C ALA A 4 1.22 28.68 3.73
N VAL A 5 2.16 29.53 3.30
CA VAL A 5 3.39 29.11 2.61
C VAL A 5 4.64 29.62 3.32
N THR A 6 4.49 30.10 4.55
CA THR A 6 5.59 30.57 5.41
C THR A 6 5.92 29.50 6.44
N LEU A 7 7.20 29.14 6.51
CA LEU A 7 7.77 28.25 7.52
C LEU A 7 8.89 29.01 8.23
N ASP A 8 8.87 29.07 9.56
CA ASP A 8 9.86 29.77 10.40
C ASP A 8 10.13 31.22 9.94
N GLY A 9 9.05 31.95 9.62
CA GLY A 9 9.11 33.33 9.13
C GLY A 9 9.62 33.49 7.68
N ARG A 10 9.96 32.41 6.98
CA ARG A 10 10.43 32.44 5.59
C ARG A 10 9.36 31.92 4.62
N ALA A 11 9.07 32.70 3.58
CA ALA A 11 8.18 32.27 2.51
C ALA A 11 8.86 31.17 1.66
N MET A 12 8.28 29.98 1.66
CA MET A 12 8.80 28.80 0.96
C MET A 12 8.24 28.66 -0.46
N ALA A 13 7.16 29.37 -0.77
CA ALA A 13 6.48 29.31 -2.06
C ALA A 13 5.78 30.63 -2.40
N VAL A 14 5.41 30.79 -3.67
CA VAL A 14 4.57 31.92 -4.14
C VAL A 14 3.11 31.44 -4.23
N PRO A 15 2.19 31.95 -3.41
CA PRO A 15 0.81 31.51 -3.43
C PRO A 15 0.09 32.06 -4.67
N ILE A 16 -0.69 31.23 -5.35
CA ILE A 16 -1.36 31.61 -6.62
C ILE A 16 -2.88 31.50 -6.58
N SER A 17 -3.44 30.62 -5.75
CA SER A 17 -4.89 30.45 -5.57
C SER A 17 -5.25 30.02 -4.14
N GLN A 18 -6.44 30.40 -3.68
CA GLN A 18 -7.03 29.96 -2.42
C GLN A 18 -8.06 28.85 -2.69
N LYS A 19 -8.07 27.81 -1.84
CA LYS A 19 -8.96 26.64 -1.99
C LYS A 19 -9.60 26.29 -0.65
N CYS A 20 -10.93 26.29 -0.63
CA CYS A 20 -11.76 25.82 0.47
C CYS A 20 -13.01 25.13 -0.09
N MET A 21 -13.80 24.48 0.77
CA MET A 21 -15.06 23.86 0.39
C MET A 21 -16.24 24.79 0.63
N ALA A 22 -17.25 24.69 -0.22
CA ALA A 22 -18.53 25.40 -0.12
C ALA A 22 -19.70 24.41 -0.25
N LEU A 23 -20.92 24.88 -0.08
CA LEU A 23 -22.13 24.10 -0.29
C LEU A 23 -22.60 24.26 -1.75
N TYR A 24 -22.65 23.16 -2.48
CA TYR A 24 -23.35 23.05 -3.76
C TYR A 24 -24.77 22.57 -3.52
N TYR A 25 -25.73 23.08 -4.30
CA TYR A 25 -27.12 22.65 -4.24
C TYR A 25 -27.76 22.59 -5.63
N ARG A 26 -28.66 21.63 -5.83
CA ARG A 26 -29.40 21.40 -7.07
C ARG A 26 -30.64 22.29 -7.13
N ARG A 27 -30.70 23.25 -8.05
CA ARG A 27 -31.80 24.24 -8.16
C ARG A 27 -33.10 23.63 -8.63
N ASP A 28 -33.02 22.50 -9.33
CA ASP A 28 -34.16 21.68 -9.75
C ASP A 28 -34.73 20.81 -8.62
N LEU A 29 -33.95 20.54 -7.59
CA LEU A 29 -34.38 19.73 -6.43
C LEU A 29 -34.76 20.59 -5.22
N VAL A 30 -34.09 21.73 -5.02
CA VAL A 30 -34.29 22.62 -3.87
C VAL A 30 -34.32 24.08 -4.30
N ARG A 31 -35.17 24.89 -3.63
CA ARG A 31 -35.40 26.30 -4.00
C ARG A 31 -34.26 27.24 -3.56
N ALA A 32 -33.66 26.98 -2.41
CA ALA A 32 -32.65 27.84 -1.79
C ALA A 32 -31.69 27.01 -0.94
N PRO A 33 -30.44 27.48 -0.72
CA PRO A 33 -29.53 26.85 0.23
C PRO A 33 -30.08 27.00 1.67
N PRO A 34 -29.89 26.00 2.54
CA PRO A 34 -30.37 26.06 3.91
C PRO A 34 -29.45 26.91 4.79
N ASP A 35 -30.03 27.57 5.79
CA ASP A 35 -29.26 28.31 6.82
C ASP A 35 -28.56 27.37 7.80
N THR A 36 -29.20 26.24 8.13
CA THR A 36 -28.68 25.19 9.03
C THR A 36 -28.64 23.83 8.34
N LEU A 37 -27.69 22.99 8.74
CA LEU A 37 -27.54 21.65 8.16
C LEU A 37 -28.75 20.76 8.48
N GLU A 38 -29.38 20.92 9.63
CA GLU A 38 -30.58 20.18 10.01
C GLU A 38 -31.84 20.65 9.29
N ALA A 39 -31.82 21.81 8.62
CA ALA A 39 -32.92 22.28 7.76
C ALA A 39 -32.90 21.64 6.36
N LEU A 40 -31.87 20.84 6.02
CA LEU A 40 -31.79 20.10 4.76
C LEU A 40 -33.07 19.30 4.41
N PRO A 41 -33.74 18.60 5.34
CA PRO A 41 -34.96 17.84 5.03
C PRO A 41 -36.17 18.72 4.69
N ALA A 42 -36.26 19.94 5.26
CA ALA A 42 -37.43 20.80 5.13
C ALA A 42 -37.64 21.36 3.70
N GLY A 43 -36.60 21.32 2.87
CA GLY A 43 -36.62 21.80 1.49
C GLY A 43 -36.97 20.75 0.42
N LEU A 44 -37.20 19.49 0.80
CA LEU A 44 -37.39 18.37 -0.14
C LEU A 44 -38.83 17.87 -0.18
N ARG A 45 -39.28 17.48 -1.38
CA ARG A 45 -40.61 16.90 -1.60
C ARG A 45 -40.58 15.39 -1.27
N ALA A 46 -41.06 15.01 -0.08
CA ALA A 46 -41.33 13.62 0.36
C ALA A 46 -40.09 12.66 0.28
N PRO A 47 -40.15 11.42 0.81
CA PRO A 47 -38.95 10.72 1.27
C PRO A 47 -37.96 10.42 0.13
N THR A 48 -36.66 10.53 0.42
CA THR A 48 -35.60 10.20 -0.54
C THR A 48 -35.74 8.73 -0.98
N PRO A 49 -35.93 8.45 -2.27
CA PRO A 49 -35.95 7.08 -2.80
C PRO A 49 -34.64 6.35 -2.49
N ALA A 50 -34.65 5.02 -2.53
CA ALA A 50 -33.42 4.23 -2.39
C ALA A 50 -32.33 4.73 -3.36
N GLY A 51 -31.13 4.97 -2.83
CA GLY A 51 -30.00 5.52 -3.60
C GLY A 51 -30.00 7.05 -3.76
N HIS A 52 -30.95 7.76 -3.18
CA HIS A 52 -30.94 9.23 -3.07
C HIS A 52 -30.54 9.68 -1.67
N PHE A 53 -29.82 10.79 -1.58
CA PHE A 53 -29.24 11.32 -0.35
C PHE A 53 -29.53 12.81 -0.23
N LEU A 54 -29.62 13.32 1.00
CA LEU A 54 -29.75 14.76 1.22
C LEU A 54 -28.43 15.44 0.85
N LEU A 55 -27.35 14.93 1.41
CA LEU A 55 -26.03 15.54 1.35
C LEU A 55 -24.99 14.49 0.94
N VAL A 56 -24.12 14.88 0.01
CA VAL A 56 -22.95 14.07 -0.36
C VAL A 56 -21.65 14.85 -0.12
N TYR A 57 -20.70 14.23 0.57
CA TYR A 57 -19.36 14.78 0.78
C TYR A 57 -18.38 13.65 1.05
N GLN A 58 -17.07 13.93 0.99
CA GLN A 58 -16.04 12.93 1.26
C GLN A 58 -15.92 12.61 2.75
N ASN A 59 -16.88 11.87 3.29
CA ASN A 59 -17.04 11.59 4.72
C ASN A 59 -16.02 10.59 5.30
N THR A 60 -15.10 10.09 4.47
CA THR A 60 -13.93 9.31 4.89
C THR A 60 -12.59 10.04 4.68
N SER A 61 -12.66 11.30 4.23
CA SER A 61 -11.52 12.19 4.07
C SER A 61 -11.48 13.19 5.22
N VAL A 62 -10.31 13.34 5.86
CA VAL A 62 -10.09 14.32 6.93
C VAL A 62 -10.32 15.75 6.43
N TYR A 63 -9.92 16.03 5.20
CA TYR A 63 -10.17 17.33 4.57
C TYR A 63 -11.68 17.56 4.40
N GLY A 64 -12.43 16.54 3.97
CA GLY A 64 -13.89 16.58 3.84
C GLY A 64 -14.63 16.71 5.17
N HIS A 65 -14.08 16.17 6.26
CA HIS A 65 -14.63 16.23 7.61
C HIS A 65 -14.34 17.57 8.34
N ALA A 66 -13.30 18.30 7.92
CA ALA A 66 -12.87 19.52 8.58
C ALA A 66 -13.96 20.58 8.80
N PRO A 67 -14.92 20.82 7.88
CA PRO A 67 -16.03 21.74 8.10
C PRO A 67 -16.84 21.46 9.37
N LEU A 68 -17.13 20.18 9.63
CA LEU A 68 -17.83 19.74 10.82
C LEU A 68 -16.93 19.92 12.04
N LEU A 69 -15.69 19.45 11.97
CA LEU A 69 -14.73 19.59 13.06
C LEU A 69 -14.62 21.05 13.55
N GLY A 70 -14.50 22.00 12.63
CA GLY A 70 -14.43 23.43 12.95
C GLY A 70 -15.73 24.01 13.53
N ALA A 71 -16.90 23.46 13.17
CA ALA A 71 -18.19 23.84 13.78
C ALA A 71 -18.32 23.39 15.24
N PHE A 72 -17.66 22.28 15.60
CA PHE A 72 -17.58 21.79 16.97
C PHE A 72 -16.43 22.43 17.77
N GLY A 73 -15.64 23.33 17.17
CA GLY A 73 -14.50 23.97 17.82
C GLY A 73 -13.22 23.12 17.88
N GLY A 74 -13.24 21.94 17.27
CA GLY A 74 -12.08 21.06 17.16
C GLY A 74 -11.09 21.55 16.10
N ARG A 75 -9.88 20.97 16.11
CA ARG A 75 -8.81 21.28 15.16
C ARG A 75 -8.04 20.02 14.79
N LEU A 76 -7.29 20.02 13.69
CA LEU A 76 -6.49 18.84 13.30
C LEU A 76 -5.14 18.76 14.02
N LEU A 77 -4.54 19.92 14.28
CA LEU A 77 -3.24 20.08 14.92
C LEU A 77 -3.36 21.26 15.91
N THR A 78 -2.75 21.14 17.08
CA THR A 78 -2.67 22.27 18.03
C THR A 78 -1.58 23.25 17.60
N ALA A 79 -1.54 24.44 18.25
CA ALA A 79 -0.49 25.43 18.00
C ALA A 79 0.92 24.89 18.33
N ASP A 80 1.02 24.02 19.33
CA ASP A 80 2.27 23.37 19.77
C ASP A 80 2.57 22.07 19.00
N ASP A 81 2.00 21.91 17.80
CA ASP A 81 2.17 20.74 16.94
C ASP A 81 1.69 19.40 17.53
N HIS A 82 0.82 19.40 18.53
CA HIS A 82 0.22 18.16 19.03
C HIS A 82 -0.98 17.73 18.18
N PHE A 83 -1.30 16.43 18.23
CA PHE A 83 -2.46 15.87 17.51
C PHE A 83 -3.75 16.51 18.06
N GLY A 84 -4.40 17.35 17.25
CA GLY A 84 -5.59 18.10 17.66
C GLY A 84 -6.90 17.34 17.40
N PHE A 85 -6.89 16.35 16.51
CA PHE A 85 -8.08 15.57 16.13
C PHE A 85 -8.39 14.50 17.19
N VAL A 86 -8.61 14.93 18.43
CA VAL A 86 -8.88 14.13 19.63
C VAL A 86 -9.57 15.01 20.66
N GLY A 87 -10.26 14.41 21.62
CA GLY A 87 -11.00 15.15 22.65
C GLY A 87 -12.49 15.32 22.30
N PRO A 88 -13.26 15.97 23.19
CA PRO A 88 -14.72 15.98 23.13
C PRO A 88 -15.26 16.65 21.86
N GLU A 89 -14.64 17.73 21.38
CA GLU A 89 -15.05 18.44 20.16
C GLU A 89 -14.86 17.56 18.92
N ALA A 90 -13.71 16.89 18.83
CA ALA A 90 -13.42 15.98 17.73
C ALA A 90 -14.36 14.77 17.76
N ALA A 91 -14.57 14.16 18.93
CA ALA A 91 -15.48 13.03 19.11
C ALA A 91 -16.92 13.39 18.73
N ALA A 92 -17.43 14.53 19.21
CA ALA A 92 -18.75 15.04 18.87
C ALA A 92 -18.90 15.25 17.36
N SER A 93 -17.89 15.83 16.70
CA SER A 93 -17.92 16.04 15.25
C SER A 93 -18.02 14.73 14.46
N VAL A 94 -17.28 13.70 14.89
CA VAL A 94 -17.26 12.39 14.22
C VAL A 94 -18.55 11.62 14.49
N ASN A 95 -19.05 11.65 15.72
CA ASN A 95 -20.34 11.04 16.07
C ASN A 95 -21.49 11.69 15.31
N TYR A 96 -21.47 13.02 15.14
CA TYR A 96 -22.44 13.74 14.34
C TYR A 96 -22.38 13.32 12.85
N ALA A 97 -21.17 13.24 12.27
CA ALA A 97 -20.99 12.76 10.90
C ALA A 97 -21.51 11.32 10.72
N LYS A 98 -21.25 10.44 11.69
CA LYS A 98 -21.77 9.07 11.71
C LYS A 98 -23.31 9.05 11.81
N ALA A 99 -23.91 9.89 12.65
CA ALA A 99 -25.37 9.97 12.77
C ALA A 99 -26.04 10.39 11.45
N LEU A 100 -25.41 11.25 10.63
CA LEU A 100 -25.92 11.58 9.30
C LEU A 100 -25.91 10.37 8.35
N VAL A 101 -24.90 9.51 8.46
CA VAL A 101 -24.81 8.26 7.69
C VAL A 101 -25.84 7.25 8.17
N ASP A 102 -25.97 7.07 9.50
CA ASP A 102 -26.90 6.13 10.11
C ASP A 102 -28.37 6.51 9.82
N LYS A 103 -28.68 7.81 9.71
CA LYS A 103 -29.98 8.33 9.26
C LYS A 103 -30.24 8.14 7.75
N GLY A 104 -29.25 7.71 6.98
CA GLY A 104 -29.34 7.60 5.52
C GLY A 104 -29.30 8.95 4.77
N TRP A 105 -28.98 10.05 5.46
CA TRP A 105 -28.91 11.38 4.83
C TRP A 105 -27.64 11.57 3.99
N VAL A 106 -26.59 10.84 4.35
CA VAL A 106 -25.28 10.84 3.70
C VAL A 106 -24.89 9.41 3.36
N PRO A 107 -24.37 9.12 2.15
CA PRO A 107 -23.94 7.77 1.81
C PRO A 107 -22.71 7.33 2.64
N PRO A 108 -22.66 6.07 3.09
CA PRO A 108 -21.47 5.55 3.78
C PRO A 108 -20.27 5.49 2.84
N ASN A 109 -19.07 5.70 3.37
CA ASN A 109 -17.80 5.48 2.68
C ASN A 109 -17.65 6.23 1.34
N THR A 110 -18.01 7.51 1.34
CA THR A 110 -18.04 8.35 0.13
C THR A 110 -16.66 8.93 -0.20
N ASP A 111 -16.26 8.79 -1.47
CA ASP A 111 -15.07 9.41 -2.05
C ASP A 111 -15.43 10.51 -3.08
N GLY A 112 -14.43 11.19 -3.65
CA GLY A 112 -14.65 12.31 -4.57
C GLY A 112 -15.36 11.93 -5.87
N ALA A 113 -15.15 10.70 -6.36
CA ALA A 113 -15.82 10.20 -7.56
C ALA A 113 -17.30 9.96 -7.28
N LEU A 114 -17.62 9.38 -6.12
CA LEU A 114 -19.00 9.18 -5.70
C LEU A 114 -19.73 10.50 -5.43
N VAL A 115 -19.07 11.48 -4.80
CA VAL A 115 -19.61 12.86 -4.66
C VAL A 115 -20.03 13.39 -6.02
N THR A 116 -19.12 13.33 -6.99
CA THR A 116 -19.36 13.84 -8.35
C THR A 116 -20.50 13.09 -9.01
N SER A 117 -20.50 11.75 -8.95
CA SER A 117 -21.51 10.91 -9.58
C SER A 117 -22.92 11.15 -9.03
N LEU A 118 -23.09 11.12 -7.71
CA LEU A 118 -24.40 11.28 -7.06
C LEU A 118 -24.98 12.68 -7.29
N PHE A 119 -24.15 13.72 -7.15
CA PHE A 119 -24.60 15.10 -7.36
C PHE A 119 -24.95 15.36 -8.83
N ARG A 120 -24.13 14.87 -9.76
CA ARG A 120 -24.39 14.98 -11.21
C ARG A 120 -25.69 14.27 -11.60
N ALA A 121 -25.92 13.07 -11.08
CA ALA A 121 -27.10 12.28 -11.37
C ALA A 121 -28.39 12.81 -10.71
N GLY A 122 -28.33 13.86 -9.89
CA GLY A 122 -29.50 14.35 -9.13
C GLY A 122 -29.88 13.44 -7.96
N GLN A 123 -29.03 12.49 -7.62
CA GLN A 123 -29.21 11.58 -6.48
C GLN A 123 -28.78 12.22 -5.16
N ALA A 124 -28.16 13.40 -5.18
CA ALA A 124 -27.90 14.20 -3.99
C ALA A 124 -28.35 15.65 -4.21
N ALA A 125 -29.21 16.16 -3.31
CA ALA A 125 -29.70 17.53 -3.39
C ALA A 125 -28.58 18.55 -3.09
N TYR A 126 -27.67 18.18 -2.19
CA TYR A 126 -26.57 19.01 -1.74
C TYR A 126 -25.23 18.28 -1.82
N ALA A 127 -24.15 19.01 -2.09
CA ALA A 127 -22.80 18.49 -1.98
C ALA A 127 -21.87 19.47 -1.25
N ILE A 128 -21.00 18.97 -0.37
CA ILE A 128 -19.88 19.76 0.17
C ILE A 128 -18.63 19.41 -0.62
N SER A 129 -18.14 20.38 -1.39
CA SER A 129 -16.95 20.21 -2.22
C SER A 129 -16.27 21.55 -2.47
N GLY A 130 -15.06 21.50 -3.05
CA GLY A 130 -14.36 22.68 -3.50
C GLY A 130 -14.68 23.05 -4.95
N PRO A 131 -14.04 24.11 -5.48
CA PRO A 131 -14.32 24.63 -6.82
C PRO A 131 -14.11 23.62 -7.95
N TRP A 132 -13.28 22.59 -7.73
CA TRP A 132 -13.04 21.50 -8.68
C TRP A 132 -14.26 20.62 -8.98
N LEU A 133 -15.33 20.66 -8.16
CA LEU A 133 -16.56 19.96 -8.53
C LEU A 133 -17.16 20.58 -9.79
N ALA A 134 -17.08 21.91 -9.94
CA ALA A 134 -17.67 22.62 -11.07
C ALA A 134 -17.07 22.17 -12.41
N SER A 135 -15.78 21.84 -12.48
CA SER A 135 -15.16 21.33 -13.72
C SER A 135 -15.64 19.95 -14.15
N SER A 136 -16.31 19.22 -13.25
CA SER A 136 -16.85 17.88 -13.51
C SER A 136 -18.36 17.88 -13.74
N LEU A 137 -19.00 19.07 -13.67
CA LEU A 137 -20.41 19.27 -13.95
C LEU A 137 -20.54 19.90 -15.33
N SER A 138 -21.49 19.41 -16.12
CA SER A 138 -21.83 20.00 -17.41
C SER A 138 -22.72 21.25 -17.21
N ASP A 139 -22.70 22.16 -18.18
CA ASP A 139 -23.37 23.46 -18.09
C ASP A 139 -24.91 23.36 -18.03
N ASP A 140 -25.47 22.22 -18.43
CA ASP A 140 -26.91 21.90 -18.40
C ASP A 140 -27.43 21.55 -17.00
N ILE A 141 -26.55 21.25 -16.04
CA ILE A 141 -26.97 20.88 -14.69
C ILE A 141 -27.31 22.15 -13.90
N PRO A 142 -28.57 22.33 -13.46
CA PRO A 142 -28.97 23.54 -12.75
C PRO A 142 -28.51 23.47 -11.29
N TYR A 143 -27.33 24.05 -10.99
CA TYR A 143 -26.80 24.12 -9.62
C TYR A 143 -26.49 25.55 -9.17
N GLY A 144 -26.45 25.74 -7.85
CA GLY A 144 -25.92 26.93 -7.19
C GLY A 144 -24.83 26.58 -6.18
N VAL A 145 -24.13 27.61 -5.70
CA VAL A 145 -23.15 27.50 -4.62
C VAL A 145 -23.48 28.51 -3.54
N ALA A 146 -23.33 28.11 -2.28
CA ALA A 146 -23.55 28.93 -1.10
C ALA A 146 -22.44 28.70 -0.06
N VAL A 147 -22.31 29.63 0.89
CA VAL A 147 -21.46 29.40 2.06
C VAL A 147 -22.00 28.22 2.88
N LEU A 148 -21.11 27.48 3.53
CA LEU A 148 -21.46 26.31 4.32
C LEU A 148 -22.40 26.69 5.48
N PRO A 149 -23.42 25.87 5.77
CA PRO A 149 -24.46 26.19 6.73
C PRO A 149 -23.95 26.16 8.17
N LYS A 150 -24.81 26.62 9.09
CA LYS A 150 -24.61 26.45 10.54
C LYS A 150 -25.11 25.09 11.02
N LEU A 151 -24.70 24.65 12.20
CA LEU A 151 -25.35 23.54 12.90
C LEU A 151 -26.43 24.11 13.82
N ALA A 152 -27.65 23.59 13.73
CA ALA A 152 -28.82 24.14 14.44
C ALA A 152 -28.65 24.06 15.96
N HIS A 153 -28.04 22.99 16.47
CA HIS A 153 -27.94 22.74 17.90
C HIS A 153 -26.98 23.68 18.65
N ASN A 154 -26.00 24.29 17.97
CA ASN A 154 -25.02 25.20 18.59
C ASN A 154 -24.89 26.55 17.87
N GLY A 155 -25.59 26.76 16.76
CA GLY A 155 -25.53 27.98 15.94
C GLY A 155 -24.19 28.22 15.24
N ALA A 156 -23.20 27.33 15.41
CA ALA A 156 -21.86 27.49 14.88
C ALA A 156 -21.83 27.19 13.38
N ARG A 157 -21.12 28.03 12.63
CA ARG A 157 -20.94 27.81 11.18
C ARG A 157 -19.92 26.71 10.93
N MET A 158 -20.17 25.89 9.91
CA MET A 158 -19.17 24.96 9.39
C MET A 158 -17.96 25.70 8.82
N ARG A 159 -16.75 25.32 9.27
CA ARG A 159 -15.49 26.02 8.96
C ARG A 159 -14.53 25.08 8.22
N PRO A 160 -14.45 25.14 6.89
CA PRO A 160 -13.56 24.29 6.11
C PRO A 160 -12.09 24.71 6.32
N LEU A 161 -11.16 23.84 5.94
CA LEU A 161 -9.76 24.26 5.83
C LEU A 161 -9.55 25.16 4.61
N LEU A 162 -8.89 26.30 4.84
CA LEU A 162 -8.33 27.16 3.82
C LEU A 162 -6.94 26.66 3.46
N THR A 163 -6.82 26.19 2.22
CA THR A 163 -5.56 25.74 1.63
C THR A 163 -5.14 26.70 0.52
N VAL A 164 -3.86 26.66 0.18
CA VAL A 164 -3.28 27.54 -0.83
C VAL A 164 -2.53 26.70 -1.85
N GLU A 165 -2.83 26.92 -3.12
CA GLU A 165 -2.02 26.43 -4.21
C GLU A 165 -0.86 27.39 -4.43
N ALA A 166 0.36 26.86 -4.55
CA ALA A 166 1.56 27.67 -4.58
C ALA A 166 2.63 27.11 -5.52
N LEU A 167 3.47 28.01 -6.02
CA LEU A 167 4.63 27.70 -6.87
C LEU A 167 5.89 27.62 -6.01
N MET A 168 6.59 26.50 -6.10
CA MET A 168 7.85 26.26 -5.40
C MET A 168 8.99 26.13 -6.40
N LEU A 169 10.16 26.69 -6.07
CA LEU A 169 11.39 26.50 -6.82
C LEU A 169 12.35 25.66 -5.97
N SER A 170 12.94 24.63 -6.58
CA SER A 170 14.07 23.94 -5.97
C SER A 170 15.26 24.90 -5.83
N PRO A 171 16.19 24.70 -4.87
CA PRO A 171 17.35 25.59 -4.72
C PRO A 171 18.17 25.77 -6.00
N LYS A 172 18.31 24.70 -6.80
CA LYS A 172 18.97 24.77 -8.12
C LYS A 172 18.12 25.53 -9.14
N GLY A 173 16.81 25.29 -9.17
CA GLY A 173 15.87 26.01 -10.04
C GLY A 173 15.83 27.51 -9.72
N ALA A 174 15.89 27.86 -8.43
CA ALA A 174 15.92 29.23 -7.97
C ALA A 174 17.19 29.98 -8.44
N LYS A 175 18.26 29.33 -8.88
CA LYS A 175 19.43 30.00 -9.48
C LYS A 175 19.25 30.34 -10.97
N LYS A 176 18.25 29.74 -11.64
CA LYS A 176 18.04 29.90 -13.09
C LYS A 176 17.10 31.09 -13.39
N PRO A 177 17.52 32.11 -14.16
CA PRO A 177 16.68 33.26 -14.47
C PRO A 177 15.35 32.91 -15.14
N LEU A 178 15.37 31.96 -16.10
CA LEU A 178 14.16 31.50 -16.80
C LEU A 178 13.13 30.85 -15.85
N ALA A 179 13.58 30.08 -14.85
CA ALA A 179 12.68 29.47 -13.88
C ALA A 179 12.02 30.54 -13.00
N ARG A 180 12.76 31.57 -12.58
CA ARG A 180 12.20 32.72 -11.86
C ARG A 180 11.21 33.51 -12.73
N ALA A 181 11.54 33.73 -14.00
CA ALA A 181 10.66 34.42 -14.95
C ALA A 181 9.33 33.67 -15.13
N LEU A 182 9.38 32.34 -15.27
CA LEU A 182 8.18 31.51 -15.35
C LEU A 182 7.32 31.63 -14.08
N VAL A 183 7.92 31.55 -12.88
CA VAL A 183 7.17 31.71 -11.63
C VAL A 183 6.52 33.09 -11.53
N ARG A 184 7.23 34.17 -11.91
CA ARG A 184 6.64 35.51 -11.94
C ARG A 184 5.49 35.62 -12.94
N HIS A 185 5.65 35.03 -14.13
CA HIS A 185 4.59 34.98 -15.13
C HIS A 185 3.36 34.27 -14.57
N LEU A 186 3.51 33.05 -14.04
CA LEU A 186 2.41 32.28 -13.45
C LEU A 186 1.77 33.00 -12.24
N ALA A 187 2.54 33.72 -11.42
CA ALA A 187 2.03 34.48 -10.28
C ALA A 187 1.52 35.90 -10.64
N SER A 188 1.53 36.27 -11.93
CA SER A 188 1.09 37.60 -12.38
C SER A 188 -0.41 37.82 -12.21
N ALA A 189 -0.84 39.08 -12.16
CA ALA A 189 -2.26 39.45 -12.11
C ALA A 189 -3.02 38.92 -13.34
N ARG A 190 -2.42 39.02 -14.54
CA ARG A 190 -3.00 38.46 -15.78
C ARG A 190 -3.24 36.96 -15.68
N SER A 191 -2.26 36.20 -15.20
CA SER A 191 -2.41 34.75 -15.02
C SER A 191 -3.39 34.39 -13.91
N ALA A 192 -3.51 35.22 -12.87
CA ALA A 192 -4.53 35.05 -11.84
C ALA A 192 -5.96 35.24 -12.41
N LEU A 193 -6.18 36.26 -13.24
CA LEU A 193 -7.46 36.48 -13.92
C LEU A 193 -7.81 35.32 -14.86
N ILE A 194 -6.83 34.76 -15.58
CA ILE A 194 -7.03 33.57 -16.43
C ILE A 194 -7.42 32.37 -15.55
N ARG A 195 -6.73 32.12 -14.43
CA ARG A 195 -7.08 31.03 -13.51
C ARG A 195 -8.48 31.19 -12.93
N MET A 196 -8.88 32.39 -12.54
CA MET A 196 -10.22 32.65 -12.03
C MET A 196 -11.29 32.31 -13.08
N ARG A 197 -11.06 32.70 -14.33
CA ARG A 197 -11.99 32.43 -15.44
C ARG A 197 -12.07 30.95 -15.80
N VAL A 198 -10.92 30.31 -16.00
CA VAL A 198 -10.84 28.93 -16.55
C VAL A 198 -10.94 27.88 -15.45
N ALA A 199 -10.18 28.03 -14.37
CA ALA A 199 -10.13 27.04 -13.29
C ALA A 199 -11.16 27.30 -12.18
N ARG A 200 -11.89 28.42 -12.25
CA ARG A 200 -12.92 28.80 -11.26
C ARG A 200 -12.39 28.82 -9.82
N THR A 201 -11.15 29.29 -9.62
CA THR A 201 -10.51 29.40 -8.29
C THR A 201 -10.29 30.84 -7.85
N VAL A 202 -10.47 31.13 -6.56
CA VAL A 202 -10.19 32.45 -5.97
C VAL A 202 -8.69 32.73 -5.98
N SER A 203 -8.30 33.95 -6.37
CA SER A 203 -6.90 34.39 -6.40
C SER A 203 -6.29 34.45 -4.99
N ALA A 204 -5.00 34.12 -4.88
CA ALA A 204 -4.23 34.39 -3.66
C ALA A 204 -3.76 35.84 -3.55
N ARG A 205 -3.82 36.59 -4.65
CA ARG A 205 -3.39 37.99 -4.72
C ARG A 205 -4.47 38.93 -4.17
N SER A 206 -4.06 39.95 -3.43
CA SER A 206 -4.98 40.97 -2.89
C SER A 206 -5.36 42.05 -3.91
N ASP A 207 -4.53 42.30 -4.92
CA ASP A 207 -4.77 43.28 -5.99
C ASP A 207 -5.66 42.74 -7.13
N VAL A 208 -6.06 41.46 -7.06
CA VAL A 208 -6.96 40.84 -8.03
C VAL A 208 -8.27 40.48 -7.32
N THR A 209 -9.33 41.23 -7.63
CA THR A 209 -10.66 41.04 -7.05
C THR A 209 -11.53 40.14 -7.91
N VAL A 210 -12.49 39.47 -7.27
CA VAL A 210 -13.53 38.72 -7.95
C VAL A 210 -14.49 39.71 -8.62
N PRO A 211 -14.79 39.57 -9.93
CA PRO A 211 -15.76 40.44 -10.61
C PRO A 211 -17.13 40.41 -9.94
N ASP A 212 -17.82 41.54 -9.91
CA ASP A 212 -19.08 41.64 -9.18
C ASP A 212 -20.20 40.73 -9.72
N SER A 213 -20.14 40.45 -11.01
CA SER A 213 -21.04 39.55 -11.73
C SER A 213 -20.79 38.06 -11.45
N ASP A 214 -19.62 37.67 -10.92
CA ASP A 214 -19.29 36.26 -10.70
C ASP A 214 -19.76 35.81 -9.31
N THR A 215 -21.06 35.48 -9.24
CA THR A 215 -21.72 35.04 -8.00
C THR A 215 -21.10 33.78 -7.41
N PHE A 216 -20.60 32.87 -8.25
CA PHE A 216 -19.94 31.64 -7.81
C PHE A 216 -18.61 31.92 -7.10
N LEU A 217 -17.72 32.71 -7.72
CA LEU A 217 -16.42 33.00 -7.10
C LEU A 217 -16.57 33.89 -5.87
N LYS A 218 -17.58 34.77 -5.83
CA LYS A 218 -17.91 35.57 -4.64
C LYS A 218 -18.23 34.71 -3.43
N VAL A 219 -18.98 33.62 -3.62
CA VAL A 219 -19.29 32.68 -2.55
C VAL A 219 -18.02 32.02 -2.02
N PHE A 220 -17.11 31.57 -2.89
CA PHE A 220 -15.84 31.01 -2.44
C PHE A 220 -14.92 32.05 -1.77
N GLN A 221 -14.95 33.31 -2.22
CA GLN A 221 -14.23 34.40 -1.57
C GLN A 221 -14.76 34.66 -0.16
N GLN A 222 -16.08 34.71 0.00
CA GLN A 222 -16.73 34.84 1.31
C GLN A 222 -16.45 33.63 2.20
N GLN A 223 -16.57 32.42 1.66
CA GLN A 223 -16.29 31.18 2.38
C GLN A 223 -14.83 31.10 2.86
N ALA A 224 -13.87 31.60 2.07
CA ALA A 224 -12.46 31.65 2.44
C ALA A 224 -12.19 32.56 3.65
N GLN A 225 -12.97 33.63 3.84
CA GLN A 225 -12.88 34.49 5.02
C GLN A 225 -13.39 33.80 6.30
N LEU A 226 -14.31 32.84 6.15
CA LEU A 226 -14.90 32.06 7.24
C LEU A 226 -14.14 30.76 7.52
N ALA A 227 -13.22 30.37 6.63
CA ALA A 227 -12.47 29.14 6.70
C ALA A 227 -11.32 29.23 7.72
N GLU A 228 -10.86 28.07 8.20
CA GLU A 228 -9.70 27.97 9.09
C GLU A 228 -8.42 27.77 8.28
N PRO A 229 -7.39 28.63 8.40
CA PRO A 229 -6.10 28.40 7.76
C PRO A 229 -5.53 27.04 8.12
N MET A 230 -5.18 26.24 7.10
CA MET A 230 -4.49 24.98 7.36
C MET A 230 -3.13 25.25 8.04
N PRO A 231 -2.79 24.54 9.15
CA PRO A 231 -1.50 24.68 9.80
C PRO A 231 -0.34 24.43 8.83
N THR A 232 0.66 25.31 8.83
CA THR A 232 1.85 25.21 7.97
C THR A 232 3.00 24.41 8.57
N SER A 233 2.84 23.94 9.81
CA SER A 233 3.85 23.14 10.47
C SER A 233 4.15 21.85 9.70
N VAL A 234 5.43 21.46 9.72
CA VAL A 234 5.89 20.15 9.24
C VAL A 234 5.23 18.98 9.96
N ALA A 235 4.73 19.20 11.19
CA ALA A 235 3.97 18.22 11.95
C ALA A 235 2.64 17.86 11.28
N MET A 236 2.05 18.77 10.50
CA MET A 236 0.79 18.54 9.80
C MET A 236 0.86 17.33 8.85
N ARG A 237 2.05 17.04 8.28
CA ARG A 237 2.26 15.85 7.42
C ARG A 237 1.97 14.54 8.18
N ALA A 238 2.20 14.50 9.48
CA ALA A 238 1.96 13.32 10.31
C ALA A 238 0.50 13.16 10.78
N VAL A 239 -0.35 14.18 10.60
CA VAL A 239 -1.76 14.16 11.07
C VAL A 239 -2.67 13.36 10.14
N TRP A 240 -2.48 13.50 8.83
CA TRP A 240 -3.44 13.03 7.82
C TRP A 240 -3.78 11.55 7.91
N GLU A 241 -2.77 10.69 8.04
CA GLU A 241 -2.98 9.24 8.03
C GLU A 241 -3.63 8.74 9.33
N PRO A 242 -3.14 9.11 10.54
CA PRO A 242 -3.81 8.76 11.79
C PRO A 242 -5.25 9.25 11.87
N ALA A 243 -5.51 10.51 11.50
CA ALA A 243 -6.86 11.09 11.52
C ALA A 243 -7.78 10.38 10.52
N ARG A 244 -7.30 10.07 9.30
CA ARG A 244 -8.09 9.35 8.29
C ARG A 244 -8.44 7.94 8.75
N LYS A 245 -7.53 7.27 9.45
CA LYS A 245 -7.75 5.94 10.00
C LYS A 245 -8.76 5.96 11.14
N ALA A 246 -8.64 6.92 12.06
CA ALA A 246 -9.61 7.13 13.14
C ALA A 246 -11.02 7.37 12.58
N LEU A 247 -11.17 8.33 11.66
CA LEU A 247 -12.47 8.66 11.04
C LEU A 247 -13.10 7.43 10.36
N ARG A 248 -12.34 6.70 9.52
CA ARG A 248 -12.86 5.49 8.85
C ARG A 248 -13.26 4.40 9.85
N LYS A 249 -12.51 4.22 10.93
CA LYS A 249 -12.82 3.20 11.94
C LYS A 249 -14.18 3.44 12.60
N VAL A 250 -14.53 4.70 12.85
CA VAL A 250 -15.86 5.07 13.36
C VAL A 250 -16.93 4.93 12.30
N MET A 251 -16.68 5.40 11.08
CA MET A 251 -17.65 5.30 9.97
C MET A 251 -17.98 3.85 9.60
N ASP A 252 -17.02 2.93 9.71
CA ASP A 252 -17.23 1.49 9.52
C ASP A 252 -17.92 0.82 10.73
N GLY A 253 -18.20 1.55 11.83
CA GLY A 253 -18.79 0.99 13.06
C GLY A 253 -17.86 0.09 13.87
N ARG A 254 -16.53 0.21 13.70
CA ARG A 254 -15.53 -0.68 14.31
C ARG A 254 -14.98 -0.20 15.66
N ALA A 255 -15.24 1.05 16.04
CA ALA A 255 -14.88 1.60 17.34
C ALA A 255 -15.73 2.84 17.65
N SER A 256 -15.78 3.20 18.94
CA SER A 256 -16.26 4.51 19.38
C SER A 256 -15.37 5.63 18.83
N ALA A 257 -15.91 6.85 18.77
CA ALA A 257 -15.10 8.00 18.37
C ALA A 257 -13.91 8.23 19.30
N ASP A 258 -14.11 8.12 20.62
CA ASP A 258 -13.04 8.35 21.59
C ASP A 258 -11.89 7.35 21.43
N ASP A 259 -12.19 6.05 21.30
CA ASP A 259 -11.16 5.03 21.13
C ASP A 259 -10.39 5.20 19.83
N ALA A 260 -11.10 5.49 18.74
CA ALA A 260 -10.50 5.68 17.42
C ALA A 260 -9.59 6.92 17.38
N LEU A 261 -10.02 8.03 17.98
CA LEU A 261 -9.24 9.27 18.04
C LEU A 261 -8.05 9.15 19.00
N ALA A 262 -8.21 8.45 20.14
CA ALA A 262 -7.11 8.13 21.05
C ALA A 262 -6.04 7.25 20.38
N GLU A 263 -6.45 6.28 19.56
CA GLU A 263 -5.53 5.50 18.73
C GLU A 263 -4.84 6.38 17.67
N GLY A 264 -5.58 7.29 17.04
CA GLY A 264 -5.01 8.32 16.15
C GLY A 264 -3.90 9.12 16.81
N LYS A 265 -4.12 9.59 18.05
CA LYS A 265 -3.12 10.29 18.86
C LYS A 265 -1.87 9.45 19.10
N ARG A 266 -2.02 8.17 19.47
CA ARG A 266 -0.88 7.24 19.67
C ARG A 266 -0.07 7.04 18.38
N ARG A 267 -0.73 6.90 17.24
CA ARG A 267 -0.07 6.75 15.93
C ARG A 267 0.67 8.00 15.50
N PHE A 268 0.06 9.16 15.70
CA PHE A 268 0.71 10.45 15.48
C PHE A 268 1.99 10.58 16.33
N ALA A 269 1.91 10.26 17.62
CA ALA A 269 3.06 10.28 18.52
C ALA A 269 4.17 9.31 18.09
N SER A 270 3.80 8.11 17.62
CA SER A 270 4.77 7.12 17.11
C SER A 270 5.50 7.60 15.85
N VAL A 271 4.78 8.26 14.92
CA VAL A 271 5.38 8.83 13.69
C VAL A 271 6.31 9.99 14.02
N ARG A 272 5.93 10.83 14.99
CA ARG A 272 6.73 12.00 15.42
C ARG A 272 7.74 11.68 16.51
N ARG A 273 7.95 10.41 16.86
CA ARG A 273 8.96 10.02 17.85
C ARG A 273 10.32 10.58 17.40
N PRO A 274 11.06 11.29 18.28
CA PRO A 274 12.39 11.79 17.95
C PRO A 274 13.29 10.67 17.44
N ALA A 275 14.23 11.02 16.56
CA ALA A 275 15.24 10.07 16.11
C ALA A 275 16.03 9.55 17.33
N LEU A 276 16.44 8.29 17.26
CA LEU A 276 17.27 7.67 18.28
C LEU A 276 18.56 8.48 18.50
N PRO A 277 19.08 8.56 19.74
CA PRO A 277 20.30 9.30 20.03
C PRO A 277 21.51 8.67 19.30
N PRO A 278 22.54 9.46 18.95
CA PRO A 278 23.77 8.93 18.36
C PRO A 278 24.42 7.87 19.24
N ALA A 279 24.82 6.76 18.63
CA ALA A 279 25.59 5.70 19.26
C ALA A 279 27.08 5.79 18.86
N SER A 280 27.96 5.16 19.63
CA SER A 280 29.36 5.03 19.24
C SER A 280 29.53 3.97 18.14
N PRO A 281 30.19 4.26 17.01
CA PRO A 281 30.47 3.28 15.96
C PRO A 281 31.62 2.32 16.33
N THR A 282 32.38 2.60 17.40
CA THR A 282 33.60 1.87 17.77
C THR A 282 33.40 0.35 17.87
N PRO A 283 32.36 -0.19 18.54
CA PRO A 283 32.17 -1.64 18.63
C PRO A 283 31.96 -2.29 17.26
N LEU A 284 31.22 -1.64 16.36
CA LEU A 284 30.99 -2.14 15.01
C LEU A 284 32.28 -2.10 14.19
N LEU A 285 33.03 -1.00 14.27
CA LEU A 285 34.32 -0.87 13.58
C LEU A 285 35.33 -1.92 14.05
N LEU A 286 35.39 -2.20 15.34
CA LEU A 286 36.22 -3.28 15.88
C LEU A 286 35.80 -4.64 15.31
N LEU A 287 34.50 -4.97 15.34
CA LEU A 287 33.98 -6.23 14.81
C LEU A 287 34.26 -6.38 13.30
N VAL A 288 34.00 -5.34 12.51
CA VAL A 288 34.26 -5.35 11.06
C VAL A 288 35.76 -5.46 10.78
N THR A 289 36.59 -4.76 11.54
CA THR A 289 38.05 -4.83 11.39
C THR A 289 38.57 -6.22 11.72
N LEU A 290 38.18 -6.79 12.87
CA LEU A 290 38.57 -8.14 13.26
C LEU A 290 38.09 -9.20 12.25
N ALA A 291 36.84 -9.09 11.77
CA ALA A 291 36.31 -9.98 10.74
C ALA A 291 37.06 -9.83 9.40
N SER A 292 37.41 -8.61 9.02
CA SER A 292 38.17 -8.33 7.79
C SER A 292 39.60 -8.86 7.89
N LEU A 293 40.27 -8.65 9.03
CA LEU A 293 41.60 -9.20 9.31
C LEU A 293 41.58 -10.74 9.30
N TRP A 294 40.59 -11.35 9.93
CA TRP A 294 40.43 -12.81 9.92
C TRP A 294 40.16 -13.34 8.51
N GLY A 295 39.31 -12.66 7.74
CA GLY A 295 39.02 -12.99 6.34
C GLY A 295 40.26 -12.87 5.45
N ALA A 296 41.02 -11.78 5.58
CA ALA A 296 42.27 -11.56 4.88
C ALA A 296 43.31 -12.63 5.23
N TRP A 297 43.45 -12.96 6.52
CA TRP A 297 44.32 -14.03 7.00
C TRP A 297 43.94 -15.40 6.40
N ARG A 298 42.65 -15.76 6.42
CA ARG A 298 42.11 -16.98 5.78
C ARG A 298 42.40 -17.02 4.28
N LEU A 299 42.24 -15.89 3.58
CA LEU A 299 42.51 -15.76 2.15
C LEU A 299 44.00 -15.91 1.86
N LEU A 300 44.89 -15.29 2.65
CA LEU A 300 46.33 -15.43 2.54
C LEU A 300 46.79 -16.87 2.77
N GLN A 301 46.25 -17.54 3.80
CA GLN A 301 46.55 -18.96 4.04
C GLN A 301 46.13 -19.84 2.85
N ARG A 302 44.94 -19.62 2.29
CA ARG A 302 44.48 -20.35 1.09
C ARG A 302 45.34 -20.05 -0.13
N ALA A 303 45.67 -18.78 -0.36
CA ALA A 303 46.50 -18.34 -1.49
C ALA A 303 47.92 -18.92 -1.41
N ARG A 304 48.46 -19.13 -0.20
CA ARG A 304 49.78 -19.75 0.01
C ARG A 304 49.79 -21.24 -0.32
N SER A 305 48.66 -21.94 -0.29
CA SER A 305 48.62 -23.38 -0.64
C SER A 305 48.88 -23.62 -2.14
N ALA A 306 49.90 -24.42 -2.46
CA ALA A 306 50.22 -24.84 -3.83
C ALA A 306 49.00 -25.41 -4.61
N PRO A 307 48.17 -26.31 -4.03
CA PRO A 307 47.01 -26.85 -4.75
C PRO A 307 45.96 -25.79 -5.10
N PHE A 308 45.80 -24.73 -4.29
CA PHE A 308 44.87 -23.65 -4.63
C PHE A 308 45.36 -22.80 -5.80
N ARG A 309 46.66 -22.47 -5.85
CA ARG A 309 47.23 -21.68 -6.94
C ARG A 309 47.12 -22.39 -8.29
N GLN A 310 47.34 -23.71 -8.30
CA GLN A 310 47.18 -24.51 -9.52
C GLN A 310 45.72 -24.52 -10.00
N ARG A 311 44.75 -24.72 -9.10
CA ARG A 311 43.32 -24.63 -9.43
C ARG A 311 42.89 -23.24 -9.91
N LEU A 312 43.40 -22.19 -9.28
CA LEU A 312 43.10 -20.81 -9.68
C LEU A 312 43.61 -20.49 -11.09
N ARG A 313 44.83 -20.93 -11.43
CA ARG A 313 45.37 -20.78 -12.79
C ARG A 313 44.56 -21.56 -13.82
N ALA A 314 44.16 -22.79 -13.49
CA ALA A 314 43.31 -23.60 -14.37
C ALA A 314 41.93 -22.95 -14.61
N SER A 315 41.35 -22.30 -13.61
CA SER A 315 40.03 -21.64 -13.70
C SER A 315 40.08 -20.19 -14.19
N LEU A 316 41.27 -19.61 -14.43
CA LEU A 316 41.43 -18.20 -14.81
C LEU A 316 40.64 -17.82 -16.09
N PRO A 317 40.59 -18.65 -17.15
CA PRO A 317 39.77 -18.35 -18.31
C PRO A 317 38.28 -18.24 -17.97
N ALA A 318 37.75 -19.15 -17.13
CA ALA A 318 36.36 -19.13 -16.70
C ALA A 318 36.03 -17.84 -15.91
N TYR A 319 36.93 -17.39 -15.03
CA TYR A 319 36.75 -16.12 -14.32
C TYR A 319 36.77 -14.91 -15.26
N ARG A 320 37.59 -14.91 -16.32
CA ARG A 320 37.59 -13.84 -17.32
C ARG A 320 36.26 -13.74 -18.06
N TYR A 321 35.67 -14.89 -18.45
CA TYR A 321 34.34 -14.91 -19.06
C TYR A 321 33.26 -14.35 -18.12
N LEU A 322 33.32 -14.71 -16.83
CA LEU A 322 32.34 -14.25 -15.84
C LEU A 322 32.59 -12.82 -15.32
N LEU A 323 33.77 -12.24 -15.56
CA LEU A 323 34.19 -10.96 -14.97
C LEU A 323 33.18 -9.85 -15.24
N HIS A 324 32.73 -9.69 -16.48
CA HIS A 324 31.76 -8.66 -16.86
C HIS A 324 30.44 -8.82 -16.09
N ALA A 325 29.93 -10.06 -15.96
CA ALA A 325 28.73 -10.33 -15.18
C ALA A 325 28.94 -10.04 -13.68
N LEU A 326 30.09 -10.41 -13.12
CA LEU A 326 30.43 -10.14 -11.72
C LEU A 326 30.56 -8.65 -11.42
N VAL A 327 31.12 -7.86 -12.34
CA VAL A 327 31.20 -6.40 -12.21
C VAL A 327 29.81 -5.78 -12.21
N VAL A 328 28.96 -6.18 -13.16
CA VAL A 328 27.58 -5.67 -13.25
C VAL A 328 26.76 -6.06 -12.02
N VAL A 329 26.81 -7.32 -11.59
CA VAL A 329 26.10 -7.79 -10.37
C VAL A 329 26.68 -7.13 -9.12
N GLY A 330 28.01 -7.00 -9.04
CA GLY A 330 28.72 -6.25 -8.00
C GLY A 330 28.18 -4.84 -7.83
N LEU A 331 28.19 -4.08 -8.92
CA LEU A 331 27.82 -2.67 -8.92
C LEU A 331 26.31 -2.44 -8.76
N LEU A 332 25.48 -3.21 -9.46
CA LEU A 332 24.04 -2.94 -9.52
C LEU A 332 23.23 -3.67 -8.45
N VAL A 333 23.76 -4.77 -7.87
CA VAL A 333 23.05 -5.55 -6.86
C VAL A 333 23.73 -5.44 -5.51
N PHE A 334 25.01 -5.79 -5.41
CA PHE A 334 25.69 -5.85 -4.11
C PHE A 334 25.95 -4.47 -3.50
N VAL A 335 26.39 -3.49 -4.27
CA VAL A 335 26.63 -2.13 -3.74
C VAL A 335 25.35 -1.51 -3.16
N PRO A 336 24.20 -1.45 -3.86
CA PRO A 336 22.96 -0.94 -3.28
C PRO A 336 22.45 -1.77 -2.10
N LEU A 337 22.62 -3.11 -2.14
CA LEU A 337 22.25 -3.99 -1.03
C LEU A 337 23.02 -3.64 0.25
N PHE A 338 24.34 -3.50 0.17
CA PHE A 338 25.17 -3.17 1.32
C PHE A 338 24.97 -1.72 1.78
N ALA A 339 24.79 -0.78 0.86
CA ALA A 339 24.48 0.61 1.20
C ALA A 339 23.12 0.71 1.93
N GLY A 340 22.10 0.01 1.44
CA GLY A 340 20.80 -0.09 2.10
C GLY A 340 20.88 -0.77 3.47
N ALA A 341 21.64 -1.87 3.59
CA ALA A 341 21.86 -2.53 4.87
C ALA A 341 22.63 -1.62 5.85
N ALA A 342 23.63 -0.87 5.40
CA ALA A 342 24.35 0.09 6.24
C ALA A 342 23.43 1.21 6.74
N LEU A 343 22.53 1.71 5.87
CA LEU A 343 21.54 2.73 6.22
C LEU A 343 20.64 2.31 7.39
N SER A 344 20.41 1.01 7.60
CA SER A 344 19.66 0.50 8.75
C SER A 344 20.27 0.85 10.12
N LEU A 345 21.56 1.19 10.15
CA LEU A 345 22.30 1.56 11.36
C LEU A 345 22.29 3.07 11.63
N TYR A 346 21.59 3.85 10.81
CA TYR A 346 21.49 5.31 10.93
C TYR A 346 20.06 5.75 11.20
N ALA A 347 19.88 6.93 11.79
CA ALA A 347 18.59 7.59 11.93
C ALA A 347 18.74 9.10 11.72
N GLY A 348 17.63 9.80 11.57
CA GLY A 348 17.59 11.25 11.36
C GLY A 348 16.97 11.65 10.03
N PRO A 349 16.71 12.96 9.83
CA PRO A 349 16.17 13.48 8.59
C PRO A 349 17.20 13.39 7.46
N ALA A 350 16.71 13.44 6.22
CA ALA A 350 17.57 13.41 5.04
C ALA A 350 18.62 14.54 5.09
N GLY A 351 19.90 14.17 4.95
CA GLY A 351 21.03 15.10 5.02
C GLY A 351 21.64 15.30 6.40
N GLN A 352 21.03 14.79 7.47
CA GLN A 352 21.55 14.83 8.84
C GLN A 352 21.46 13.45 9.51
N LEU A 353 21.79 12.40 8.74
CA LEU A 353 21.80 11.04 9.26
C LEU A 353 22.98 10.84 10.21
N HIS A 354 22.72 10.29 11.40
CA HIS A 354 23.73 9.91 12.38
C HIS A 354 23.62 8.44 12.75
N TYR A 355 24.73 7.84 13.16
CA TYR A 355 24.81 6.42 13.50
C TYR A 355 24.07 6.14 14.82
N VAL A 356 23.23 5.12 14.83
CA VAL A 356 22.41 4.68 15.98
C VAL A 356 22.59 3.20 16.32
N GLY A 357 23.51 2.51 15.62
CA GLY A 357 23.78 1.09 15.80
C GLY A 357 22.53 0.23 15.57
N LEU A 358 22.26 -0.71 16.49
CA LEU A 358 21.11 -1.61 16.38
C LEU A 358 19.79 -1.01 16.90
N GLY A 359 19.75 0.28 17.25
CA GLY A 359 18.58 0.91 17.87
C GLY A 359 17.31 0.79 17.03
N ASN A 360 17.40 0.93 15.70
CA ASN A 360 16.26 0.74 14.80
C ASN A 360 15.68 -0.68 14.89
N PHE A 361 16.54 -1.71 14.97
CA PHE A 361 16.12 -3.10 15.11
C PHE A 361 15.43 -3.34 16.45
N ILE A 362 15.98 -2.78 17.53
CA ILE A 362 15.38 -2.87 18.87
C ILE A 362 14.00 -2.21 18.88
N ASP A 363 13.86 -1.02 18.31
CA ASP A 363 12.56 -0.35 18.20
C ASP A 363 11.54 -1.17 17.40
N ILE A 364 11.94 -1.84 16.31
CA ILE A 364 11.06 -2.72 15.53
C ILE A 364 10.61 -3.92 16.37
N LEU A 365 11.58 -4.63 16.97
CA LEU A 365 11.33 -5.89 17.70
C LEU A 365 10.65 -5.67 19.05
N SER A 366 10.79 -4.50 19.66
CA SER A 366 10.10 -4.12 20.90
C SER A 366 8.75 -3.43 20.63
N ALA A 367 8.29 -3.39 19.38
CA ALA A 367 7.11 -2.62 18.95
C ALA A 367 7.13 -1.16 19.46
N ARG A 368 8.32 -0.56 19.53
CA ARG A 368 8.59 0.78 20.08
C ARG A 368 8.09 1.00 21.51
N GLY A 369 8.00 -0.07 22.32
CA GLY A 369 7.45 -0.06 23.68
C GLY A 369 5.92 -0.20 23.74
N GLY A 370 5.25 -0.40 22.61
CA GLY A 370 3.82 -0.70 22.55
C GLY A 370 3.53 -2.21 22.64
N PRO A 371 2.25 -2.61 22.56
CA PRO A 371 1.87 -4.02 22.54
C PRO A 371 2.43 -4.73 21.30
N LEU A 372 3.03 -5.90 21.49
CA LEU A 372 3.68 -6.68 20.42
C LEU A 372 2.74 -7.11 19.29
N LEU A 373 1.43 -7.19 19.57
CA LEU A 373 0.39 -7.60 18.61
C LEU A 373 -0.57 -6.45 18.25
N ALA A 374 -0.20 -5.20 18.54
CA ALA A 374 -1.00 -4.06 18.11
C ALA A 374 -1.02 -3.91 16.58
N THR A 375 -2.04 -3.26 16.03
CA THR A 375 -2.12 -2.93 14.60
C THR A 375 -0.89 -2.13 14.15
N GLY A 376 -0.17 -2.63 13.13
CA GLY A 376 1.07 -2.02 12.63
C GLY A 376 2.35 -2.44 13.38
N SER A 377 2.25 -3.30 14.41
CA SER A 377 3.42 -3.92 15.04
C SER A 377 4.12 -4.89 14.09
N PHE A 378 5.43 -5.08 14.28
CA PHE A 378 6.22 -6.01 13.48
C PHE A 378 5.64 -7.44 13.47
N TYR A 379 5.24 -7.96 14.64
CA TYR A 379 4.79 -9.35 14.76
C TYR A 379 3.41 -9.58 14.14
N LEU A 380 2.46 -8.65 14.30
CA LEU A 380 1.17 -8.78 13.64
C LEU A 380 1.32 -8.73 12.11
N VAL A 381 2.11 -7.77 11.61
CA VAL A 381 2.41 -7.65 10.17
C VAL A 381 3.16 -8.89 9.65
N LEU A 382 4.07 -9.47 10.44
CA LEU A 382 4.74 -10.73 10.11
C LEU A 382 3.74 -11.90 10.02
N ILE A 383 2.83 -12.04 11.00
CA ILE A 383 1.78 -13.07 11.00
C ILE A 383 0.91 -12.93 9.74
N VAL A 384 0.47 -11.72 9.42
CA VAL A 384 -0.31 -11.43 8.21
C VAL A 384 0.50 -11.76 6.95
N THR A 385 1.79 -11.42 6.91
CA THR A 385 2.68 -11.72 5.77
C THR A 385 2.85 -13.23 5.57
N VAL A 386 3.03 -14.00 6.65
CA VAL A 386 3.15 -15.45 6.61
C VAL A 386 1.84 -16.10 6.19
N LEU A 387 0.71 -15.69 6.78
CA LEU A 387 -0.63 -16.16 6.42
C LEU A 387 -0.93 -15.87 4.95
N TRP A 388 -0.71 -14.62 4.52
CA TRP A 388 -0.81 -14.19 3.13
C TRP A 388 -0.02 -15.08 2.19
N THR A 389 1.26 -15.30 2.51
CA THR A 389 2.18 -16.09 1.67
C THR A 389 1.74 -17.55 1.60
N ALA A 390 1.38 -18.15 2.74
CA ALA A 390 0.96 -19.55 2.81
C ALA A 390 -0.33 -19.80 2.03
N VAL A 391 -1.35 -18.94 2.21
CA VAL A 391 -2.64 -19.07 1.51
C VAL A 391 -2.47 -18.91 0.01
N ASN A 392 -1.75 -17.87 -0.43
CA ASN A 392 -1.49 -17.65 -1.85
C ASN A 392 -0.67 -18.78 -2.47
N LEU A 393 0.41 -19.21 -1.82
CA LEU A 393 1.25 -20.27 -2.33
C LEU A 393 0.49 -21.60 -2.46
N LEU A 394 -0.35 -21.93 -1.47
CA LEU A 394 -1.21 -23.11 -1.51
C LEU A 394 -2.16 -23.04 -2.72
N LEU A 395 -2.82 -21.90 -2.94
CA LEU A 395 -3.74 -21.70 -4.05
C LEU A 395 -3.04 -21.67 -5.41
N HIS A 396 -1.86 -21.03 -5.52
CA HIS A 396 -1.05 -21.05 -6.73
C HIS A 396 -0.61 -22.47 -7.10
N LEU A 397 -0.15 -23.24 -6.13
CA LEU A 397 0.25 -24.64 -6.34
C LEU A 397 -0.95 -25.50 -6.70
N ALA A 398 -2.06 -25.39 -5.97
CA ALA A 398 -3.25 -26.20 -6.21
C ALA A 398 -3.84 -25.92 -7.61
N ILE A 399 -4.10 -24.66 -7.94
CA ILE A 399 -4.71 -24.25 -9.21
C ILE A 399 -3.71 -24.48 -10.36
N GLY A 400 -2.47 -24.02 -10.19
CA GLY A 400 -1.45 -24.12 -11.22
C GLY A 400 -1.12 -25.58 -11.55
N MET A 401 -0.92 -26.43 -10.55
CA MET A 401 -0.64 -27.85 -10.77
C MET A 401 -1.83 -28.59 -11.39
N ALA A 402 -3.05 -28.31 -10.93
CA ALA A 402 -4.25 -28.91 -11.51
C ALA A 402 -4.38 -28.55 -13.00
N LEU A 403 -4.30 -27.26 -13.34
CA LEU A 403 -4.36 -26.80 -14.73
C LEU A 403 -3.17 -27.32 -15.56
N GLY A 404 -1.96 -27.33 -14.99
CA GLY A 404 -0.76 -27.80 -15.68
C GLY A 404 -0.83 -29.28 -16.04
N ILE A 405 -1.33 -30.13 -15.15
CA ILE A 405 -1.57 -31.56 -15.42
C ILE A 405 -2.66 -31.74 -16.48
N VAL A 406 -3.77 -31.00 -16.39
CA VAL A 406 -4.87 -31.08 -17.36
C VAL A 406 -4.39 -30.67 -18.76
N LEU A 407 -3.68 -29.55 -18.88
CA LEU A 407 -3.16 -29.02 -20.14
C LEU A 407 -1.97 -29.82 -20.70
N SER A 408 -1.40 -30.74 -19.93
CA SER A 408 -0.37 -31.67 -20.39
C SER A 408 -0.95 -32.93 -21.04
N ARG A 409 -2.28 -33.15 -20.98
CA ARG A 409 -2.91 -34.33 -21.59
C ARG A 409 -2.93 -34.22 -23.12
N PRO A 410 -2.46 -35.25 -23.87
CA PRO A 410 -2.47 -35.22 -25.33
C PRO A 410 -3.87 -35.08 -25.94
N LYS A 411 -4.89 -35.67 -25.30
CA LYS A 411 -6.27 -35.74 -25.80
C LYS A 411 -7.08 -34.44 -25.62
N MET A 412 -6.52 -33.37 -25.05
CA MET A 412 -7.24 -32.13 -24.80
C MET A 412 -7.37 -31.27 -26.06
N ARG A 413 -8.60 -31.07 -26.53
CA ARG A 413 -8.91 -30.16 -27.66
C ARG A 413 -8.60 -28.71 -27.27
N LEU A 414 -8.11 -27.91 -28.22
CA LEU A 414 -7.79 -26.48 -28.07
C LEU A 414 -6.75 -26.16 -26.98
N ARG A 415 -5.89 -27.11 -26.59
CA ARG A 415 -4.89 -26.91 -25.52
C ARG A 415 -4.02 -25.66 -25.69
N SER A 416 -3.64 -25.31 -26.93
CA SER A 416 -2.80 -24.14 -27.20
C SER A 416 -3.53 -22.83 -26.90
N PHE A 417 -4.82 -22.76 -27.23
CA PHE A 417 -5.66 -21.59 -26.93
C PHE A 417 -5.80 -21.40 -25.41
N TYR A 418 -6.13 -22.47 -24.67
CA TYR A 418 -6.23 -22.40 -23.21
C TYR A 418 -4.91 -22.01 -22.54
N ARG A 419 -3.77 -22.52 -23.02
CA ARG A 419 -2.45 -22.15 -22.50
C ARG A 419 -2.19 -20.65 -22.65
N VAL A 420 -2.43 -20.09 -23.83
CA VAL A 420 -2.25 -18.65 -24.07
C VAL A 420 -3.16 -17.84 -23.15
N LEU A 421 -4.46 -18.16 -23.11
CA LEU A 421 -5.44 -17.45 -22.29
C LEU A 421 -5.10 -17.46 -20.80
N LEU A 422 -4.69 -18.62 -20.27
CA LEU A 422 -4.36 -18.80 -18.85
C LEU A 422 -2.99 -18.24 -18.45
N ILE A 423 -2.11 -17.93 -19.41
CA ILE A 423 -0.82 -17.26 -19.17
C ILE A 423 -0.98 -15.73 -19.11
N VAL A 424 -2.01 -15.16 -19.77
CA VAL A 424 -2.27 -13.71 -19.82
C VAL A 424 -2.14 -13.03 -18.44
N PRO A 425 -2.71 -13.56 -17.34
CA PRO A 425 -2.62 -12.90 -16.04
C PRO A 425 -1.20 -12.59 -15.58
N TRP A 426 -0.24 -13.45 -15.90
CA TRP A 426 1.17 -13.26 -15.55
C TRP A 426 1.93 -12.37 -16.53
N ALA A 427 1.46 -12.26 -17.77
CA ALA A 427 2.07 -11.41 -18.80
C ALA A 427 1.72 -9.93 -18.63
N VAL A 428 0.58 -9.61 -18.00
CA VAL A 428 0.14 -8.22 -17.78
C VAL A 428 0.91 -7.58 -16.62
N PRO A 429 1.37 -6.32 -16.73
CA PRO A 429 2.04 -5.63 -15.64
C PRO A 429 1.20 -5.56 -14.34
N ASN A 430 1.77 -6.02 -13.22
CA ASN A 430 1.09 -6.11 -11.92
C ASN A 430 0.44 -4.80 -11.45
N TYR A 431 1.01 -3.64 -11.78
CA TYR A 431 0.49 -2.34 -11.35
C TYR A 431 -0.90 -2.07 -11.93
N VAL A 432 -1.06 -2.22 -13.25
CA VAL A 432 -2.33 -1.97 -13.95
C VAL A 432 -3.37 -2.99 -13.50
N THR A 433 -2.96 -4.25 -13.40
CA THR A 433 -3.82 -5.33 -12.87
C THR A 433 -4.34 -5.00 -11.48
N ALA A 434 -3.48 -4.59 -10.54
CA ALA A 434 -3.90 -4.30 -9.17
C ALA A 434 -4.90 -3.13 -9.11
N LEU A 435 -4.70 -2.09 -9.93
CA LEU A 435 -5.65 -0.98 -9.99
C LEU A 435 -6.99 -1.38 -10.62
N ALA A 436 -6.97 -2.24 -11.65
CA ALA A 436 -8.18 -2.80 -12.24
C ALA A 436 -8.97 -3.62 -11.22
N TRP A 437 -8.31 -4.53 -10.50
CA TRP A 437 -8.94 -5.32 -9.42
C TRP A 437 -9.50 -4.43 -8.31
N LYS A 438 -8.77 -3.38 -7.89
CA LYS A 438 -9.30 -2.39 -6.94
C LYS A 438 -10.63 -1.80 -7.41
N GLY A 439 -10.72 -1.42 -8.69
CA GLY A 439 -11.95 -0.92 -9.30
C GLY A 439 -13.05 -1.98 -9.31
N MET A 440 -12.72 -3.23 -9.61
CA MET A 440 -13.68 -4.35 -9.59
C MET A 440 -14.28 -4.60 -8.20
N PHE A 441 -13.51 -4.37 -7.13
CA PHE A 441 -13.97 -4.46 -5.73
C PHE A 441 -14.64 -3.19 -5.20
N HIS A 442 -14.92 -2.20 -6.06
CA HIS A 442 -15.63 -1.01 -5.64
C HIS A 442 -17.06 -1.36 -5.21
N ARG A 443 -17.49 -0.94 -4.01
CA ARG A 443 -18.76 -1.35 -3.41
C ARG A 443 -19.97 -1.08 -4.30
N GLN A 444 -20.03 0.07 -4.97
CA GLN A 444 -21.18 0.47 -5.80
C GLN A 444 -21.00 0.16 -7.28
N PHE A 445 -19.92 0.65 -7.90
CA PHE A 445 -19.69 0.55 -9.34
C PHE A 445 -18.79 -0.62 -9.78
N GLY A 446 -18.35 -1.47 -8.84
CA GLY A 446 -17.41 -2.54 -9.14
C GLY A 446 -18.05 -3.68 -9.92
N ALA A 447 -17.29 -4.29 -10.84
CA ALA A 447 -17.74 -5.44 -11.61
C ALA A 447 -18.16 -6.63 -10.73
N VAL A 448 -17.51 -6.81 -9.57
CA VAL A 448 -17.90 -7.85 -8.61
C VAL A 448 -19.27 -7.55 -8.00
N THR A 449 -19.55 -6.29 -7.68
CA THR A 449 -20.88 -5.89 -7.21
C THR A 449 -21.93 -6.04 -8.32
N ALA A 450 -21.62 -5.64 -9.55
CA ALA A 450 -22.53 -5.80 -10.69
C ALA A 450 -22.90 -7.29 -10.88
N LEU A 451 -21.93 -8.20 -10.80
CA LEU A 451 -22.18 -9.63 -10.84
C LEU A 451 -23.08 -10.11 -9.70
N THR A 452 -22.87 -9.62 -8.46
CA THR A 452 -23.77 -9.98 -7.34
C THR A 452 -25.21 -9.51 -7.58
N HIS A 453 -25.41 -8.33 -8.19
CA HIS A 453 -26.75 -7.87 -8.56
C HIS A 453 -27.38 -8.75 -9.63
N THR A 454 -26.64 -9.09 -10.69
CA THR A 454 -27.15 -9.99 -11.74
C THR A 454 -27.52 -11.36 -11.20
N LEU A 455 -26.73 -11.90 -10.25
CA LEU A 455 -27.06 -13.17 -9.59
C LEU A 455 -28.27 -13.06 -8.66
N ASN A 456 -28.43 -11.93 -7.96
CA ASN A 456 -29.63 -11.64 -7.18
C ASN A 456 -30.88 -11.64 -8.05
N ASP A 457 -30.83 -10.93 -9.19
CA ASP A 457 -31.96 -10.83 -10.11
C ASP A 457 -32.28 -12.18 -10.78
N ALA A 458 -31.25 -12.98 -11.11
CA ALA A 458 -31.42 -14.26 -11.78
C ALA A 458 -31.93 -15.39 -10.87
N VAL A 459 -31.53 -15.40 -9.60
CA VAL A 459 -31.81 -16.52 -8.65
C VAL A 459 -32.74 -16.10 -7.51
N GLY A 460 -33.22 -14.84 -7.50
CA GLY A 460 -34.04 -14.30 -6.42
C GLY A 460 -33.29 -14.14 -5.10
N LEU A 461 -31.96 -14.06 -5.13
CA LEU A 461 -31.14 -13.85 -3.94
C LEU A 461 -31.17 -12.37 -3.52
N SER A 462 -30.98 -12.09 -2.24
CA SER A 462 -30.88 -10.72 -1.70
C SER A 462 -29.50 -10.47 -1.08
N LEU A 463 -28.43 -10.80 -1.81
CA LEU A 463 -27.07 -10.55 -1.34
C LEU A 463 -26.79 -9.04 -1.33
N THR A 464 -26.32 -8.53 -0.20
CA THR A 464 -25.97 -7.11 -0.07
C THR A 464 -24.58 -6.83 -0.66
N PRO A 465 -24.37 -5.67 -1.31
CA PRO A 465 -23.06 -5.29 -1.81
C PRO A 465 -21.99 -5.27 -0.72
N ILE A 466 -20.95 -6.07 -0.91
CA ILE A 466 -19.88 -6.27 0.07
C ILE A 466 -18.99 -5.02 0.14
N SER A 467 -18.78 -4.52 1.35
CA SER A 467 -17.75 -3.49 1.61
C SER A 467 -16.39 -4.15 1.74
N TRP A 468 -15.76 -4.43 0.59
CA TRP A 468 -14.53 -5.23 0.48
C TRP A 468 -13.37 -4.74 1.35
N PHE A 469 -13.32 -3.45 1.69
CA PHE A 469 -12.20 -2.85 2.43
C PHE A 469 -12.53 -2.45 3.88
N SER A 470 -13.71 -2.83 4.39
CA SER A 470 -14.15 -2.47 5.74
C SER A 470 -13.75 -3.50 6.81
N GLN A 471 -13.51 -4.76 6.44
CA GLN A 471 -13.15 -5.84 7.37
C GLN A 471 -11.88 -6.57 6.91
N PHE A 472 -11.13 -7.15 7.86
CA PHE A 472 -9.89 -7.88 7.54
C PHE A 472 -10.15 -9.03 6.56
N SER A 473 -11.15 -9.85 6.83
CA SER A 473 -11.49 -11.03 6.02
C SER A 473 -11.77 -10.65 4.56
N THR A 474 -12.64 -9.67 4.32
CA THR A 474 -13.00 -9.25 2.96
C THR A 474 -11.84 -8.58 2.24
N ALA A 475 -11.06 -7.75 2.93
CA ALA A 475 -9.91 -7.06 2.32
C ALA A 475 -8.75 -8.03 2.03
N PHE A 476 -8.50 -8.97 2.94
CA PHE A 476 -7.52 -10.03 2.78
C PHE A 476 -7.92 -10.94 1.61
N THR A 477 -9.20 -11.35 1.52
CA THR A 477 -9.71 -12.15 0.40
C THR A 477 -9.62 -11.41 -0.94
N ALA A 478 -9.93 -10.11 -0.99
CA ALA A 478 -9.77 -9.30 -2.22
C ALA A 478 -8.32 -9.30 -2.70
N ASN A 479 -7.37 -9.11 -1.78
CA ASN A 479 -5.95 -9.21 -2.08
C ASN A 479 -5.60 -10.63 -2.57
N VAL A 480 -6.04 -11.68 -1.86
CA VAL A 480 -5.69 -13.09 -2.18
C VAL A 480 -6.22 -13.44 -3.55
N ALA A 481 -7.47 -13.11 -3.86
CA ALA A 481 -8.06 -13.35 -5.18
C ALA A 481 -7.25 -12.68 -6.30
N THR A 482 -6.85 -11.43 -6.10
CA THR A 482 -6.03 -10.68 -7.06
C THR A 482 -4.67 -11.35 -7.28
N ASN A 483 -3.98 -11.73 -6.20
CA ASN A 483 -2.65 -12.32 -6.31
C ASN A 483 -2.69 -13.78 -6.78
N VAL A 484 -3.75 -14.53 -6.48
CA VAL A 484 -3.99 -15.86 -7.04
C VAL A 484 -4.11 -15.79 -8.55
N TRP A 485 -4.92 -14.86 -9.07
CA TRP A 485 -5.05 -14.61 -10.50
C TRP A 485 -3.71 -14.32 -11.18
N LEU A 486 -2.87 -13.48 -10.54
CA LEU A 486 -1.52 -13.15 -11.03
C LEU A 486 -0.52 -14.33 -10.98
N GLY A 487 -0.60 -15.17 -9.95
CA GLY A 487 0.48 -16.11 -9.60
C GLY A 487 0.26 -17.57 -10.00
N PHE A 488 -0.98 -18.04 -10.17
CA PHE A 488 -1.22 -19.42 -10.60
C PHE A 488 -0.59 -19.78 -11.96
N PRO A 489 -0.47 -18.88 -12.97
CA PRO A 489 0.08 -19.25 -14.28
C PRO A 489 1.53 -19.68 -14.21
N PHE A 490 2.33 -19.10 -13.30
CA PHE A 490 3.71 -19.51 -13.10
C PHE A 490 3.80 -20.99 -12.66
N MET A 491 3.02 -21.38 -11.66
CA MET A 491 2.98 -22.78 -11.18
C MET A 491 2.42 -23.73 -12.26
N MET A 492 1.47 -23.27 -13.07
CA MET A 492 0.95 -24.01 -14.21
C MET A 492 2.04 -24.32 -15.25
N VAL A 493 2.81 -23.30 -15.66
CA VAL A 493 3.88 -23.45 -16.65
C VAL A 493 4.99 -24.35 -16.11
N VAL A 494 5.39 -24.20 -14.84
CA VAL A 494 6.39 -25.08 -14.22
C VAL A 494 5.88 -26.53 -14.18
N THR A 495 4.62 -26.74 -13.82
CA THR A 495 4.03 -28.09 -13.80
C THR A 495 4.02 -28.70 -15.19
N MET A 496 3.67 -27.94 -16.23
CA MET A 496 3.70 -28.42 -17.60
C MET A 496 5.12 -28.82 -18.04
N ALA A 497 6.13 -28.02 -17.72
CA ALA A 497 7.53 -28.35 -18.00
C ALA A 497 8.01 -29.57 -17.20
N ALA A 498 7.55 -29.73 -15.96
CA ALA A 498 7.87 -30.91 -15.16
C ALA A 498 7.20 -32.17 -15.72
N MET A 499 5.96 -32.08 -16.20
CA MET A 499 5.24 -33.21 -16.81
C MET A 499 5.97 -33.78 -18.04
N THR A 500 6.73 -32.98 -18.80
CA THR A 500 7.50 -33.51 -19.94
C THR A 500 8.67 -34.40 -19.54
N SER A 501 9.11 -34.34 -18.28
CA SER A 501 10.16 -35.22 -17.74
C SER A 501 9.64 -36.52 -17.12
N VAL A 502 8.32 -36.68 -16.97
CA VAL A 502 7.72 -37.88 -16.39
C VAL A 502 7.65 -38.99 -17.45
N PRO A 503 8.35 -40.14 -17.29
CA PRO A 503 8.30 -41.21 -18.27
C PRO A 503 6.90 -41.81 -18.39
N HIS A 504 6.37 -41.91 -19.61
CA HIS A 504 5.04 -42.48 -19.87
C HIS A 504 4.89 -43.91 -19.36
N ALA A 505 5.94 -44.73 -19.48
CA ALA A 505 5.95 -46.11 -19.01
C ALA A 505 5.61 -46.26 -17.51
N VAL A 506 5.99 -45.30 -16.67
CA VAL A 506 5.68 -45.35 -15.23
C VAL A 506 4.19 -45.08 -14.96
N LEU A 507 3.57 -44.22 -15.79
CA LEU A 507 2.14 -43.94 -15.69
C LEU A 507 1.29 -45.10 -16.21
N GLU A 508 1.76 -45.78 -17.25
CA GLU A 508 1.13 -46.98 -17.82
C GLU A 508 1.26 -48.18 -16.89
N ALA A 509 2.44 -48.42 -16.31
CA ALA A 509 2.65 -49.48 -15.32
C ALA A 509 1.65 -49.36 -14.15
N ALA A 510 1.47 -48.14 -13.63
CA ALA A 510 0.50 -47.90 -12.56
C ALA A 510 -0.97 -48.14 -12.99
N GLU A 511 -1.29 -47.99 -14.28
CA GLU A 511 -2.61 -48.32 -14.82
C GLU A 511 -2.82 -49.84 -14.93
N VAL A 512 -1.79 -50.57 -15.36
CA VAL A 512 -1.78 -52.04 -15.40
C VAL A 512 -1.90 -52.64 -14.01
N ASP A 513 -1.26 -52.03 -13.00
CA ASP A 513 -1.36 -52.41 -11.58
C ASP A 513 -2.73 -52.09 -10.94
N GLY A 514 -3.69 -51.59 -11.73
CA GLY A 514 -5.06 -51.31 -11.26
C GLY A 514 -5.19 -50.05 -10.40
N ALA A 515 -4.18 -49.17 -10.39
CA ALA A 515 -4.24 -47.96 -9.57
C ALA A 515 -5.31 -46.98 -10.10
N SER A 516 -6.22 -46.57 -9.21
CA SER A 516 -7.23 -45.55 -9.50
C SER A 516 -6.61 -44.20 -9.87
N ARG A 517 -7.38 -43.31 -10.52
CA ARG A 517 -6.90 -41.97 -10.91
C ARG A 517 -6.32 -41.16 -9.75
N TRP A 518 -6.93 -41.25 -8.57
CA TRP A 518 -6.44 -40.58 -7.37
C TRP A 518 -5.16 -41.22 -6.81
N GLN A 519 -5.07 -42.55 -6.82
CA GLN A 519 -3.84 -43.26 -6.45
C GLN A 519 -2.68 -42.90 -7.38
N ARG A 520 -2.88 -42.93 -8.71
CA ARG A 520 -1.85 -42.53 -9.68
C ARG A 520 -1.40 -41.08 -9.49
N PHE A 521 -2.33 -40.16 -9.23
CA PHE A 521 -1.99 -38.77 -8.93
C PHE A 521 -1.14 -38.65 -7.66
N ARG A 522 -1.63 -39.20 -6.53
CA ARG A 522 -1.00 -39.03 -5.22
C ARG A 522 0.29 -39.82 -5.05
N LEU A 523 0.37 -41.04 -5.60
CA LEU A 523 1.47 -41.98 -5.38
C LEU A 523 2.52 -41.97 -6.49
N VAL A 524 2.18 -41.54 -7.71
CA VAL A 524 3.09 -41.56 -8.86
C VAL A 524 3.37 -40.14 -9.37
N THR A 525 2.34 -39.43 -9.81
CA THR A 525 2.51 -38.13 -10.49
C THR A 525 3.05 -37.06 -9.54
N LEU A 526 2.41 -36.87 -8.39
CA LEU A 526 2.76 -35.81 -7.43
C LEU A 526 4.18 -35.98 -6.87
N PRO A 527 4.63 -37.19 -6.45
CA PRO A 527 6.01 -37.39 -6.02
C PRO A 527 7.06 -37.12 -7.11
N LEU A 528 6.76 -37.43 -8.38
CA LEU A 528 7.65 -37.18 -9.51
C LEU A 528 7.71 -35.69 -9.89
N LEU A 529 6.63 -34.92 -9.65
CA LEU A 529 6.62 -33.48 -9.87
C LEU A 529 7.35 -32.69 -8.79
N TRP A 530 7.36 -33.19 -7.55
CA TRP A 530 7.87 -32.46 -6.38
C TRP A 530 9.31 -31.93 -6.49
N PRO A 531 10.29 -32.66 -7.06
CA PRO A 531 11.66 -32.15 -7.23
C PRO A 531 11.75 -30.88 -8.09
N SER A 532 10.89 -30.75 -9.10
CA SER A 532 10.80 -29.57 -9.97
C SER A 532 9.93 -28.47 -9.34
N MET A 533 8.87 -28.86 -8.62
CA MET A 533 7.96 -27.92 -7.97
C MET A 533 8.55 -27.26 -6.73
N LEU A 534 9.45 -27.92 -5.98
CA LEU A 534 10.03 -27.37 -4.75
C LEU A 534 10.79 -26.06 -4.97
N PRO A 535 11.77 -25.96 -5.91
CA PRO A 535 12.45 -24.70 -6.19
C PRO A 535 11.47 -23.61 -6.66
N ALA A 536 10.48 -23.98 -7.48
CA ALA A 536 9.46 -23.03 -7.94
C ALA A 536 8.57 -22.53 -6.80
N ALA A 537 8.18 -23.41 -5.87
CA ALA A 537 7.42 -23.04 -4.67
C ALA A 537 8.20 -22.10 -3.76
N VAL A 538 9.51 -22.32 -3.59
CA VAL A 538 10.38 -21.41 -2.82
C VAL A 538 10.48 -20.05 -3.51
N LEU A 539 10.68 -20.02 -4.83
CA LEU A 539 10.71 -18.75 -5.57
C LEU A 539 9.36 -18.02 -5.50
N GLY A 540 8.25 -18.75 -5.67
CA GLY A 540 6.89 -18.23 -5.55
C GLY A 540 6.58 -17.68 -4.14
N ALA A 541 7.07 -18.34 -3.09
CA ALA A 541 7.02 -17.83 -1.72
C ALA A 541 7.78 -16.50 -1.57
N ILE A 542 9.02 -16.42 -2.08
CA ILE A 542 9.85 -15.19 -1.99
C ILE A 542 9.16 -14.01 -2.71
N TRP A 543 8.60 -14.25 -3.91
CA TRP A 543 7.84 -13.24 -4.63
C TRP A 543 6.58 -12.82 -3.88
N THR A 544 5.79 -13.79 -3.41
CA THR A 544 4.51 -13.53 -2.73
C THR A 544 4.69 -12.81 -1.39
N PHE A 545 5.74 -13.18 -0.63
CA PHE A 545 6.09 -12.54 0.64
C PHE A 545 6.38 -11.05 0.47
N ASN A 546 6.93 -10.65 -0.68
CA ASN A 546 7.25 -9.28 -1.04
C ASN A 546 6.26 -8.67 -2.03
N MET A 547 5.02 -9.17 -2.12
CA MET A 547 4.05 -8.73 -3.13
C MET A 547 3.41 -7.38 -2.80
N PHE A 548 4.23 -6.33 -2.81
CA PHE A 548 3.87 -4.96 -2.46
C PHE A 548 2.70 -4.43 -3.30
N ASN A 549 2.75 -4.60 -4.63
CA ASN A 549 1.81 -3.98 -5.56
C ASN A 549 0.35 -4.35 -5.24
N VAL A 550 0.07 -5.62 -4.97
CA VAL A 550 -1.31 -6.06 -4.68
C VAL A 550 -1.80 -5.45 -3.38
N VAL A 551 -1.06 -5.64 -2.28
CA VAL A 551 -1.48 -5.17 -0.95
C VAL A 551 -1.59 -3.64 -0.90
N PHE A 552 -0.65 -2.93 -1.51
CA PHE A 552 -0.62 -1.47 -1.46
C PHE A 552 -1.63 -0.80 -2.39
N LEU A 553 -1.87 -1.36 -3.58
CA LEU A 553 -2.76 -0.72 -4.57
C LEU A 553 -4.22 -1.15 -4.42
N VAL A 554 -4.48 -2.43 -4.13
CA VAL A 554 -5.83 -2.99 -3.98
C VAL A 554 -6.44 -2.55 -2.65
N SER A 555 -6.01 -3.13 -1.53
CA SER A 555 -6.56 -2.76 -0.21
C SER A 555 -5.94 -1.48 0.37
N GLY A 556 -4.70 -1.15 0.00
CA GLY A 556 -3.96 -0.07 0.65
C GLY A 556 -3.74 -0.30 2.15
N GLY A 557 -3.66 -1.58 2.55
CA GLY A 557 -3.58 -2.02 3.95
C GLY A 557 -4.93 -2.04 4.68
N ALA A 558 -6.06 -1.78 3.99
CA ALA A 558 -7.36 -1.74 4.65
C ALA A 558 -7.78 -3.10 5.26
N PRO A 559 -8.61 -3.10 6.32
CA PRO A 559 -8.93 -1.93 7.12
C PRO A 559 -7.75 -1.55 8.01
N ASP A 560 -7.47 -0.25 8.14
CA ASP A 560 -6.60 0.28 9.20
C ASP A 560 -5.13 -0.20 9.24
N GLY A 561 -4.60 -0.80 8.18
CA GLY A 561 -3.27 -1.42 8.13
C GLY A 561 -3.27 -2.92 8.45
N GLN A 562 -4.42 -3.54 8.68
CA GLN A 562 -4.52 -4.94 9.07
C GLN A 562 -4.13 -5.92 7.95
N THR A 563 -4.18 -5.49 6.69
CA THR A 563 -3.70 -6.32 5.55
C THR A 563 -2.30 -5.93 5.09
N ASP A 564 -1.61 -5.00 5.75
CA ASP A 564 -0.24 -4.66 5.41
C ASP A 564 0.69 -5.88 5.60
N ILE A 565 1.66 -5.99 4.71
CA ILE A 565 2.74 -6.98 4.76
C ILE A 565 4.05 -6.25 5.09
N LEU A 566 5.09 -6.99 5.49
CA LEU A 566 6.33 -6.37 5.99
C LEU A 566 6.94 -5.36 5.00
N VAL A 567 6.89 -5.66 3.70
CA VAL A 567 7.39 -4.74 2.65
C VAL A 567 6.54 -3.48 2.49
N SER A 568 5.21 -3.57 2.64
CA SER A 568 4.35 -2.37 2.57
C SER A 568 4.53 -1.50 3.82
N GLU A 569 4.77 -2.12 4.98
CA GLU A 569 5.08 -1.40 6.21
C GLU A 569 6.44 -0.69 6.13
N ALA A 570 7.48 -1.35 5.60
CA ALA A 570 8.78 -0.73 5.33
C ALA A 570 8.65 0.50 4.40
N TYR A 571 7.86 0.36 3.33
CA TYR A 571 7.57 1.47 2.40
C TYR A 571 6.89 2.65 3.11
N ARG A 572 5.90 2.40 3.99
CA ARG A 572 5.23 3.46 4.75
C ARG A 572 6.21 4.21 5.65
N TRP A 573 7.13 3.52 6.30
CA TRP A 573 8.18 4.17 7.10
C TRP A 573 9.09 5.06 6.24
N ALA A 574 9.49 4.60 5.06
CA ALA A 574 10.36 5.33 4.15
C ALA A 574 9.69 6.55 3.48
N PHE A 575 8.40 6.50 3.16
CA PHE A 575 7.79 7.51 2.28
C PHE A 575 6.57 8.23 2.87
N THR A 576 5.87 7.59 3.81
CA THR A 576 4.61 8.11 4.37
C THR A 576 4.80 8.67 5.79
N ARG A 577 5.73 8.12 6.59
CA ARG A 577 5.93 8.46 8.00
C ARG A 577 7.20 9.27 8.22
N GLN A 578 7.22 10.49 7.67
CA GLN A 578 8.32 11.46 7.82
C GLN A 578 9.70 10.98 7.33
N ALA A 579 9.73 10.14 6.29
CA ALA A 579 10.97 9.74 5.64
C ALA A 579 12.01 9.08 6.56
N GLN A 580 11.56 8.17 7.42
CA GLN A 580 12.42 7.42 8.35
C GLN A 580 13.17 6.30 7.61
N TYR A 581 14.11 6.68 6.73
CA TYR A 581 14.80 5.75 5.82
C TYR A 581 15.62 4.68 6.55
N GLY A 582 16.32 5.03 7.63
CA GLY A 582 17.08 4.06 8.41
C GLY A 582 16.20 3.01 9.10
N TYR A 583 15.05 3.45 9.63
CA TYR A 583 14.06 2.54 10.20
C TYR A 583 13.45 1.60 9.15
N ALA A 584 13.13 2.13 7.97
CA ALA A 584 12.66 1.32 6.84
C ALA A 584 13.73 0.34 6.32
N ALA A 585 15.00 0.76 6.28
CA ALA A 585 16.12 -0.09 5.92
C ALA A 585 16.31 -1.24 6.92
N ALA A 586 16.10 -1.00 8.23
CA ALA A 586 16.12 -2.07 9.23
C ALA A 586 15.00 -3.10 9.00
N TYR A 587 13.79 -2.67 8.63
CA TYR A 587 12.74 -3.59 8.17
C TYR A 587 13.20 -4.42 6.97
N ALA A 588 13.80 -3.81 5.95
CA ALA A 588 14.29 -4.51 4.76
C ALA A 588 15.36 -5.56 5.09
N VAL A 589 16.28 -5.25 6.01
CA VAL A 589 17.28 -6.21 6.52
C VAL A 589 16.60 -7.37 7.26
N LEU A 590 15.61 -7.10 8.13
CA LEU A 590 14.87 -8.16 8.82
C LEU A 590 14.12 -9.07 7.83
N ILE A 591 13.45 -8.50 6.83
CA ILE A 591 12.79 -9.25 5.75
C ILE A 591 13.81 -10.15 5.03
N PHE A 592 14.98 -9.60 4.67
CA PHE A 592 16.05 -10.37 4.03
C PHE A 592 16.50 -11.54 4.91
N LEU A 593 16.75 -11.32 6.21
CA LEU A 593 17.19 -12.36 7.13
C LEU A 593 16.15 -13.47 7.28
N LEU A 594 14.87 -13.11 7.36
CA LEU A 594 13.76 -14.07 7.43
C LEU A 594 13.71 -14.93 6.16
N LEU A 595 13.74 -14.32 4.98
CA LEU A 595 13.70 -15.05 3.70
C LEU A 595 14.94 -15.89 3.45
N PHE A 596 16.12 -15.38 3.83
CA PHE A 596 17.36 -16.12 3.78
C PHE A 596 17.29 -17.37 4.67
N GLY A 597 16.78 -17.22 5.90
CA GLY A 597 16.53 -18.34 6.82
C GLY A 597 15.61 -19.40 6.22
N VAL A 598 14.44 -18.99 5.71
CA VAL A 598 13.45 -19.89 5.09
C VAL A 598 14.04 -20.62 3.88
N THR A 599 14.80 -19.92 3.02
CA THR A 599 15.39 -20.51 1.81
C THR A 599 16.42 -21.61 2.11
N LYS A 600 17.12 -21.53 3.26
CA LYS A 600 18.12 -22.53 3.65
C LYS A 600 17.50 -23.83 4.17
N VAL A 601 16.28 -23.79 4.69
CA VAL A 601 15.62 -24.94 5.33
C VAL A 601 15.42 -26.13 4.37
N PRO A 602 14.87 -25.98 3.15
CA PRO A 602 14.73 -27.10 2.22
C PRO A 602 16.06 -27.75 1.81
N GLY A 603 17.08 -26.93 1.52
CA GLY A 603 18.41 -27.42 1.14
C GLY A 603 19.10 -28.19 2.27
N TRP A 604 18.91 -27.75 3.51
CA TRP A 604 19.42 -28.46 4.69
C TRP A 604 18.70 -29.80 4.94
N ILE A 605 17.38 -29.86 4.77
CA ILE A 605 16.60 -31.10 4.89
C ILE A 605 16.99 -32.11 3.80
N ALA A 606 17.14 -31.65 2.54
CA ALA A 606 17.56 -32.49 1.43
C ALA A 606 18.97 -33.06 1.64
N GLY A 607 19.92 -32.21 2.06
CA GLY A 607 21.30 -32.63 2.39
C GLY A 607 21.36 -33.66 3.52
N ARG A 608 20.49 -33.56 4.54
CA ARG A 608 20.38 -34.57 5.60
C ARG A 608 19.89 -35.92 5.09
N LYS A 609 18.87 -35.96 4.22
CA LYS A 609 18.37 -37.21 3.63
C LYS A 609 19.44 -37.92 2.80
N GLN A 610 20.19 -37.17 1.99
CA GLN A 610 21.26 -37.73 1.15
C GLN A 610 22.43 -38.25 1.98
N ARG A 611 22.86 -37.53 3.03
CA ARG A 611 23.88 -38.02 3.97
C ARG A 611 23.44 -39.27 4.75
N ARG A 612 22.16 -39.38 5.10
CA ARG A 612 21.60 -40.58 5.74
C ARG A 612 21.62 -41.79 4.80
N LYS A 613 21.29 -41.60 3.51
CA LYS A 613 21.31 -42.65 2.49
C LYS A 613 22.74 -43.13 2.17
N VAL A 614 23.71 -42.22 2.16
CA VAL A 614 25.14 -42.56 2.01
C VAL A 614 25.66 -43.30 3.24
N ARG A 615 25.28 -42.90 4.46
CA ARG A 615 25.64 -43.62 5.70
C ARG A 615 25.03 -45.03 5.79
N SER A 616 23.82 -45.24 5.28
CA SER A 616 23.19 -46.57 5.30
C SER A 616 23.79 -47.53 4.26
N HIS A 617 24.31 -47.02 3.14
CA HIS A 617 24.99 -47.84 2.11
C HIS A 617 26.49 -47.99 2.36
N GLY A 618 27.11 -47.11 3.16
CA GLY A 618 28.52 -47.24 3.57
C GLY A 618 28.76 -48.22 4.72
N SER A 619 27.70 -48.79 5.31
CA SER A 619 27.80 -49.76 6.42
C SER A 619 27.83 -51.22 5.96
N THR A 620 27.62 -51.51 4.67
CA THR A 620 27.53 -52.89 4.15
C THR A 620 28.78 -53.36 3.40
N ASN A 621 29.83 -52.54 3.28
CA ASN A 621 31.04 -52.86 2.49
C ASN A 621 32.34 -53.03 3.29
N ASN A 622 32.28 -53.17 4.61
CA ASN A 622 33.45 -53.56 5.41
C ASN A 622 33.33 -55.03 5.85
N ALA A 623 33.42 -55.96 4.89
CA ALA A 623 33.85 -57.32 5.17
C ALA A 623 35.36 -57.40 4.85
N PRO A 624 36.21 -57.94 5.74
CA PRO A 624 37.63 -58.08 5.46
C PRO A 624 37.87 -59.09 4.33
N PRO A 625 38.95 -58.96 3.54
CA PRO A 625 39.25 -59.92 2.49
C PRO A 625 39.60 -61.27 3.12
N SER A 626 38.92 -62.32 2.68
CA SER A 626 39.26 -63.71 3.00
C SER A 626 40.58 -64.07 2.34
N ASP A 627 41.55 -64.44 3.16
CA ASP A 627 42.82 -65.02 2.76
C ASP A 627 42.58 -66.37 2.06
N GLY A 628 43.08 -66.50 0.84
CA GLY A 628 42.86 -67.64 -0.05
C GLY A 628 44.13 -67.93 -0.82
N SER A 629 44.96 -68.79 -0.23
CA SER A 629 46.16 -69.37 -0.80
C SER A 629 45.91 -70.03 -2.17
N GLN A 630 46.77 -69.72 -3.13
CA GLN A 630 47.00 -70.56 -4.31
C GLN A 630 48.46 -71.00 -4.32
N VAL A 631 48.64 -72.32 -4.32
CA VAL A 631 49.88 -73.03 -4.60
C VAL A 631 49.70 -73.79 -5.92
N ALA A 632 50.76 -73.77 -6.72
CA ALA A 632 51.13 -74.66 -7.84
C ALA A 632 50.43 -74.47 -9.21
N GLY A 633 51.28 -74.33 -10.23
CA GLY A 633 50.97 -74.27 -11.65
C GLY A 633 51.95 -73.41 -12.41
#